data_AF-A0A7W1T235-F1
#
_entry.id   AF-A0A7W1T235-F1
#
_cell.length_a   1.000
_cell.length_b   1.000
_cell.length_c   1.000
_cell.angle_alpha   90.00
_cell.angle_beta   90.00
_cell.angle_gamma   90.00
#
_symmetry.space_group_name_H-M   'P 1'
#
loop_
_entity.id
_entity.type
_entity.pdbx_description
1 polymer ?
#
loop_
_entity_poly.entity_id
_entity_poly.type
_entity_poly.pdbx_seq_one_letter_code
_entity_poly.pdbx_strand_id
1 'polypeptide(L)'
;MSRFCGEVLTKPILDAAAHWRDSALTDEKSVFTAGALWTREYLAALHRDFVLQPDVGDGVFLTKLREQLSQTPAAAKKLAAEVMWLLYLCPSSITAKQKRRVIQEVWSWSGEPLPDSPWLTDAVLGGIGSGGPGFNQNQWRELAFVVNFVIAFRQLPKDQARRLVGDPWEFDEWLKLIPDWEARQFRHMLLFLLFPDDFERIFGQRDRRTVLQVFGGIEARRITAMNPVELDRALRHTRRMLETEYGTTQLDYYVPPLVDRWKQIDFGRVASAITADHVRAALEEIDRDGTPPSAQSTGYDLVEAGRRYPPKLVFSIAAKAATGQEFDRNLFSGGVDSQAFKVLEKLGFEIATKDLITPLIAKFLEQAKGGTDLAVRGYLEEYRGLQVRVSFGKGNAARVSWIAFLGRKSDGAEGDLPRFPSFQREERASALLWRERNEPTRARLGRHSGRAPHRDGLVRIEV
;
A
#
# COMPACT_ATOMS: atom_id res chain seq x y z
N MET A 1 -5.68 3.86 12.47
CA MET A 1 -6.56 3.06 11.62
C MET A 1 -5.69 2.30 10.63
N SER A 2 -5.86 0.98 10.55
CA SER A 2 -5.03 0.10 9.72
C SER A 2 -5.30 0.22 8.21
N ARG A 3 -6.20 1.14 7.82
CA ARG A 3 -6.47 1.58 6.44
C ARG A 3 -5.27 2.24 5.74
N PHE A 4 -4.35 2.84 6.49
CA PHE A 4 -3.15 3.46 5.92
C PHE A 4 -2.17 2.36 5.50
N CYS A 5 -1.77 2.35 4.23
CA CYS A 5 -0.88 1.33 3.67
C CYS A 5 0.26 1.96 2.83
N GLY A 6 0.75 3.13 3.27
CA GLY A 6 1.78 3.88 2.55
C GLY A 6 1.25 4.47 1.24
N GLU A 7 1.99 4.25 0.15
CA GLU A 7 1.65 4.76 -1.18
C GLU A 7 0.54 3.95 -1.89
N VAL A 8 0.08 2.85 -1.28
CA VAL A 8 -0.95 1.99 -1.86
C VAL A 8 -2.32 2.67 -1.81
N LEU A 9 -2.99 2.74 -2.96
CA LEU A 9 -4.38 3.21 -3.07
C LEU A 9 -5.37 2.15 -2.55
N THR A 10 -5.63 2.15 -1.24
CA THR A 10 -6.49 1.14 -0.60
C THR A 10 -7.98 1.39 -0.81
N LYS A 11 -8.41 2.65 -0.95
CA LYS A 11 -9.82 3.03 -0.99
C LYS A 11 -10.63 2.28 -2.07
N PRO A 12 -10.22 2.22 -3.35
CA PRO A 12 -10.99 1.50 -4.38
C PRO A 12 -11.20 0.02 -4.05
N ILE A 13 -10.21 -0.61 -3.42
CA ILE A 13 -10.22 -2.02 -3.07
C ILE A 13 -11.14 -2.27 -1.87
N LEU A 14 -11.09 -1.41 -0.85
CA LEU A 14 -11.99 -1.47 0.30
C LEU A 14 -13.43 -1.15 -0.08
N ASP A 15 -13.64 -0.20 -1.01
CA ASP A 15 -14.97 0.09 -1.55
C ASP A 15 -15.53 -1.12 -2.33
N ALA A 16 -14.68 -1.81 -3.09
CA ALA A 16 -15.05 -3.05 -3.78
C ALA A 16 -15.42 -4.18 -2.80
N ALA A 17 -14.67 -4.33 -1.70
CA ALA A 17 -15.01 -5.28 -0.65
C ALA A 17 -16.35 -4.95 0.05
N ALA A 18 -16.61 -3.67 0.32
CA ALA A 18 -17.89 -3.22 0.86
C ALA A 18 -19.04 -3.49 -0.10
N HIS A 19 -18.85 -3.24 -1.40
CA HIS A 19 -19.83 -3.59 -2.44
C HIS A 19 -20.12 -5.09 -2.48
N TRP A 20 -19.09 -5.93 -2.39
CA TRP A 20 -19.28 -7.38 -2.28
C TRP A 20 -20.03 -7.78 -1.01
N ARG A 21 -19.68 -7.22 0.14
CA ARG A 21 -20.36 -7.49 1.42
C ARG A 21 -21.86 -7.18 1.33
N ASP A 22 -22.20 -6.03 0.77
CA ASP A 22 -23.58 -5.54 0.74
C ASP A 22 -24.38 -6.22 -0.37
N SER A 23 -23.84 -6.28 -1.60
CA SER A 23 -24.55 -6.84 -2.76
C SER A 23 -24.50 -8.36 -2.82
N ALA A 24 -23.32 -8.95 -2.66
CA ALA A 24 -23.12 -10.38 -2.81
C ALA A 24 -23.40 -11.10 -1.49
N LEU A 25 -22.64 -10.84 -0.43
CA LEU A 25 -22.74 -11.57 0.83
C LEU A 25 -24.08 -11.34 1.56
N THR A 26 -24.67 -10.15 1.48
CA THR A 26 -25.95 -9.86 2.13
C THR A 26 -27.13 -10.11 1.19
N ASP A 27 -27.10 -9.52 -0.01
CA ASP A 27 -28.24 -9.49 -0.94
C ASP A 27 -28.30 -10.63 -1.98
N GLU A 28 -27.33 -11.54 -2.02
CA GLU A 28 -27.25 -12.69 -2.95
C GLU A 28 -27.07 -12.31 -4.44
N LYS A 29 -26.71 -11.06 -4.71
CA LYS A 29 -26.53 -10.53 -6.08
C LYS A 29 -25.10 -10.72 -6.58
N SER A 30 -24.93 -10.68 -7.89
CA SER A 30 -23.63 -10.59 -8.56
C SER A 30 -22.92 -9.29 -8.18
N VAL A 31 -21.59 -9.34 -8.11
CA VAL A 31 -20.79 -8.11 -7.98
C VAL A 31 -20.69 -7.35 -9.29
N PHE A 32 -20.77 -8.04 -10.44
CA PHE A 32 -20.59 -7.43 -11.76
C PHE A 32 -21.89 -7.11 -12.49
N THR A 33 -23.02 -7.70 -12.08
CA THR A 33 -24.32 -7.53 -12.73
C THR A 33 -25.42 -7.28 -11.69
N ALA A 34 -26.60 -6.87 -12.13
CA ALA A 34 -27.76 -6.70 -11.24
C ALA A 34 -28.45 -8.02 -10.85
N GLY A 35 -28.06 -9.14 -11.45
CA GLY A 35 -28.72 -10.45 -11.26
C GLY A 35 -28.34 -11.15 -9.96
N ALA A 36 -29.14 -12.13 -9.56
CA ALA A 36 -28.83 -13.03 -8.45
C ALA A 36 -27.69 -14.00 -8.86
N LEU A 37 -26.69 -14.16 -8.00
CA LEU A 37 -25.54 -15.03 -8.29
C LEU A 37 -24.91 -15.69 -7.06
N TRP A 38 -24.78 -14.97 -5.94
CA TRP A 38 -24.24 -15.53 -4.68
C TRP A 38 -25.33 -16.27 -3.88
N THR A 39 -26.14 -17.05 -4.59
CA THR A 39 -27.30 -17.77 -4.07
C THR A 39 -26.92 -19.15 -3.55
N ARG A 40 -27.79 -19.73 -2.71
CA ARG A 40 -27.61 -21.09 -2.18
C ARG A 40 -27.49 -22.15 -3.28
N GLU A 41 -28.23 -21.98 -4.38
CA GLU A 41 -28.22 -22.91 -5.51
C GLU A 41 -26.83 -23.03 -6.16
N TYR A 42 -26.23 -21.89 -6.52
CA TYR A 42 -24.96 -21.88 -7.24
C TYR A 42 -23.78 -22.18 -6.33
N LEU A 43 -23.86 -21.80 -5.05
CA LEU A 43 -22.90 -22.23 -4.03
C LEU A 43 -22.95 -23.74 -3.82
N ALA A 44 -24.13 -24.36 -3.78
CA ALA A 44 -24.28 -25.81 -3.64
C ALA A 44 -23.70 -26.56 -4.86
N ALA A 45 -23.85 -26.00 -6.07
CA ALA A 45 -23.23 -26.56 -7.27
C ALA A 45 -21.69 -26.53 -7.18
N LEU A 46 -21.08 -25.39 -6.82
CA LEU A 46 -19.63 -25.31 -6.60
C LEU A 46 -19.15 -26.23 -5.48
N HIS A 47 -19.92 -26.35 -4.40
CA HIS A 47 -19.57 -27.25 -3.31
C HIS A 47 -19.54 -28.72 -3.76
N ARG A 48 -20.57 -29.17 -4.50
CA ARG A 48 -20.66 -30.54 -5.01
C ARG A 48 -19.57 -30.87 -6.03
N ASP A 49 -19.34 -29.97 -6.98
CA ASP A 49 -18.51 -30.26 -8.16
C ASP A 49 -17.03 -29.97 -7.93
N PHE A 50 -16.70 -29.04 -7.02
CA PHE A 50 -15.32 -28.64 -6.75
C PHE A 50 -14.87 -28.97 -5.32
N VAL A 51 -15.62 -28.56 -4.29
CA VAL A 51 -15.18 -28.71 -2.88
C VAL A 51 -15.19 -30.17 -2.43
N LEU A 52 -16.24 -30.92 -2.75
CA LEU A 52 -16.39 -32.33 -2.37
C LEU A 52 -15.62 -33.29 -3.30
N GLN A 53 -15.12 -32.79 -4.42
CA GLN A 53 -14.39 -33.58 -5.42
C GLN A 53 -13.10 -32.88 -5.82
N PRO A 54 -12.16 -32.64 -4.86
CA PRO A 54 -10.94 -31.92 -5.16
C PRO A 54 -10.04 -32.76 -6.08
N ASP A 55 -9.63 -32.17 -7.19
CA ASP A 55 -8.55 -32.74 -7.98
C ASP A 55 -7.21 -32.42 -7.28
N VAL A 56 -6.58 -33.45 -6.72
CA VAL A 56 -5.26 -33.37 -6.04
C VAL A 56 -4.10 -33.82 -6.92
N GLY A 57 -4.35 -34.15 -8.19
CA GLY A 57 -3.32 -34.56 -9.15
C GLY A 57 -2.39 -33.42 -9.58
N ASP A 58 -1.39 -33.76 -10.36
CA ASP A 58 -0.49 -32.77 -10.96
C ASP A 58 -1.21 -31.94 -12.02
N GLY A 59 -0.85 -30.66 -12.17
CA GLY A 59 -1.38 -29.82 -13.23
C GLY A 59 -1.55 -28.35 -12.85
N VAL A 60 -1.92 -27.54 -13.84
CA VAL A 60 -2.16 -26.10 -13.66
C VAL A 60 -3.55 -25.88 -13.06
N PHE A 61 -3.63 -25.08 -12.00
CA PHE A 61 -4.86 -24.82 -11.25
C PHE A 61 -6.08 -24.50 -12.13
N LEU A 62 -5.96 -23.60 -13.12
CA LEU A 62 -7.09 -23.21 -13.96
C LEU A 62 -7.58 -24.33 -14.89
N THR A 63 -6.67 -25.18 -15.39
CA THR A 63 -7.05 -26.35 -16.19
C THR A 63 -7.89 -27.30 -15.36
N LYS A 64 -7.43 -27.61 -14.15
CA LYS A 64 -8.14 -28.49 -13.22
C LYS A 64 -9.48 -27.91 -12.80
N LEU A 65 -9.51 -26.62 -12.47
CA LEU A 65 -10.76 -25.93 -12.12
C LEU A 65 -11.77 -25.98 -13.29
N ARG A 66 -11.32 -25.78 -14.54
CA ARG A 66 -12.19 -25.89 -15.72
C ARG A 66 -12.78 -27.29 -15.87
N GLU A 67 -11.98 -28.32 -15.68
CA GLU A 67 -12.41 -29.72 -15.77
C GLU A 67 -13.41 -30.08 -14.68
N GLN A 68 -13.11 -29.72 -13.43
CA GLN A 68 -14.00 -29.91 -12.27
C GLN A 68 -15.34 -29.20 -12.48
N LEU A 69 -15.34 -28.00 -13.08
CA LEU A 69 -16.55 -27.23 -13.34
C LEU A 69 -17.24 -27.58 -14.66
N SER A 70 -16.78 -28.58 -15.42
CA SER A 70 -17.29 -28.87 -16.78
C SER A 70 -18.81 -29.09 -16.81
N GLN A 71 -19.34 -29.86 -15.85
CA GLN A 71 -20.76 -30.18 -15.68
C GLN A 71 -21.53 -29.19 -14.77
N THR A 72 -20.84 -28.17 -14.25
CA THR A 72 -21.44 -27.16 -13.37
C THR A 72 -22.31 -26.18 -14.18
N PRO A 73 -23.48 -25.74 -13.66
CA PRO A 73 -24.33 -24.76 -14.32
C PRO A 73 -23.58 -23.47 -14.69
N ALA A 74 -23.96 -22.85 -15.81
CA ALA A 74 -23.33 -21.62 -16.31
C ALA A 74 -23.24 -20.50 -15.26
N ALA A 75 -24.31 -20.29 -14.48
CA ALA A 75 -24.31 -19.30 -13.41
C ALA A 75 -23.33 -19.63 -12.27
N ALA A 76 -23.15 -20.89 -11.90
CA ALA A 76 -22.15 -21.28 -10.91
C ALA A 76 -20.71 -21.11 -11.42
N LYS A 77 -20.46 -21.23 -12.74
CA LYS A 77 -19.17 -20.85 -13.34
C LYS A 77 -18.89 -19.35 -13.24
N LYS A 78 -19.92 -18.51 -13.45
CA LYS A 78 -19.82 -17.05 -13.20
C LYS A 78 -19.53 -16.76 -11.71
N LEU A 79 -20.19 -17.48 -10.80
CA LEU A 79 -19.90 -17.36 -9.36
C LEU A 79 -18.45 -17.72 -9.04
N ALA A 80 -17.89 -18.78 -9.64
CA ALA A 80 -16.47 -19.11 -9.47
C ALA A 80 -15.56 -17.96 -9.91
N ALA A 81 -15.89 -17.26 -11.02
CA ALA A 81 -15.13 -16.09 -11.45
C ALA A 81 -15.22 -14.92 -10.44
N GLU A 82 -16.38 -14.68 -9.84
CA GLU A 82 -16.53 -13.66 -8.79
C GLU A 82 -15.82 -14.03 -7.48
N VAL A 83 -15.74 -15.32 -7.14
CA VAL A 83 -14.89 -15.80 -6.04
C VAL A 83 -13.42 -15.54 -6.33
N MET A 84 -12.94 -15.84 -7.55
CA MET A 84 -11.56 -15.53 -7.95
C MET A 84 -11.26 -14.03 -7.88
N TRP A 85 -12.21 -13.19 -8.31
CA TRP A 85 -12.10 -11.74 -8.16
C TRP A 85 -11.92 -11.32 -6.70
N LEU A 86 -12.74 -11.88 -5.80
CA LEU A 86 -12.65 -11.60 -4.36
C LEU A 86 -11.29 -12.01 -3.79
N LEU A 87 -10.80 -13.22 -4.13
CA LEU A 87 -9.49 -13.71 -3.73
C LEU A 87 -8.34 -12.79 -4.20
N TYR A 88 -8.53 -12.08 -5.30
CA TYR A 88 -7.53 -11.22 -5.92
C TYR A 88 -7.54 -9.75 -5.47
N LEU A 89 -8.46 -9.33 -4.60
CA LEU A 89 -8.49 -7.95 -4.09
C LEU A 89 -7.24 -7.59 -3.28
N CYS A 90 -6.70 -8.52 -2.49
CA CYS A 90 -5.54 -8.26 -1.64
C CYS A 90 -4.16 -8.48 -2.32
N PRO A 91 -3.89 -9.60 -3.01
CA PRO A 91 -2.53 -9.93 -3.49
C PRO A 91 -1.94 -8.88 -4.44
N SER A 92 -0.85 -8.22 -4.07
CA SER A 92 -0.13 -7.27 -4.94
C SER A 92 0.92 -7.93 -5.85
N SER A 93 1.22 -9.21 -5.65
CA SER A 93 2.18 -9.99 -6.44
C SER A 93 1.66 -10.40 -7.83
N ILE A 94 0.36 -10.23 -8.08
CA ILE A 94 -0.27 -10.53 -9.37
C ILE A 94 -0.75 -9.21 -9.96
N THR A 95 -0.40 -8.93 -11.22
CA THR A 95 -0.79 -7.68 -11.87
C THR A 95 -2.30 -7.61 -12.09
N ALA A 96 -2.87 -6.40 -12.09
CA ALA A 96 -4.29 -6.18 -12.39
C ALA A 96 -4.72 -6.80 -13.73
N LYS A 97 -3.88 -6.66 -14.76
CA LYS A 97 -4.06 -7.27 -16.09
C LYS A 97 -4.18 -8.79 -15.99
N GLN A 98 -3.27 -9.45 -15.25
CA GLN A 98 -3.30 -10.90 -15.12
C GLN A 98 -4.51 -11.37 -14.30
N LYS A 99 -4.87 -10.68 -13.22
CA LYS A 99 -6.10 -10.95 -12.45
C LYS A 99 -7.33 -10.88 -13.33
N ARG A 100 -7.48 -9.80 -14.10
CA ARG A 100 -8.61 -9.61 -15.04
C ARG A 100 -8.66 -10.73 -16.09
N ARG A 101 -7.50 -11.14 -16.64
CA ARG A 101 -7.41 -12.26 -17.58
C ARG A 101 -7.94 -13.55 -16.97
N VAL A 102 -7.54 -13.88 -15.74
CA VAL A 102 -8.03 -15.09 -15.04
C VAL A 102 -9.53 -15.01 -14.80
N ILE A 103 -10.04 -13.89 -14.31
CA ILE A 103 -11.48 -13.70 -14.06
C ILE A 103 -12.28 -13.84 -15.36
N GLN A 104 -11.80 -13.23 -16.45
CA GLN A 104 -12.39 -13.36 -17.79
C GLN A 104 -12.41 -14.81 -18.28
N GLU A 105 -11.31 -15.52 -18.10
CA GLU A 105 -11.18 -16.92 -18.52
C GLU A 105 -12.20 -17.79 -17.77
N VAL A 106 -12.26 -17.69 -16.44
CA VAL A 106 -13.22 -18.46 -15.62
C VAL A 106 -14.66 -18.10 -15.97
N TRP A 107 -14.97 -16.80 -16.16
CA TRP A 107 -16.30 -16.35 -16.56
C TRP A 107 -16.71 -16.91 -17.92
N SER A 108 -15.79 -16.93 -18.90
CA SER A 108 -16.06 -17.42 -20.25
C SER A 108 -16.52 -18.88 -20.31
N TRP A 109 -16.23 -19.68 -19.28
CA TRP A 109 -16.71 -21.07 -19.20
C TRP A 109 -18.24 -21.17 -19.07
N SER A 110 -18.92 -20.08 -18.70
CA SER A 110 -20.38 -19.99 -18.72
C SER A 110 -20.96 -19.85 -20.14
N GLY A 111 -20.13 -19.61 -21.16
CA GLY A 111 -20.56 -19.30 -22.52
C GLY A 111 -20.92 -17.83 -22.77
N GLU A 112 -20.68 -16.94 -21.81
CA GLU A 112 -20.96 -15.50 -21.93
C GLU A 112 -19.68 -14.68 -21.75
N PRO A 113 -19.58 -13.49 -22.38
CA PRO A 113 -18.48 -12.58 -22.11
C PRO A 113 -18.61 -11.97 -20.71
N LEU A 114 -17.47 -11.69 -20.06
CA LEU A 114 -17.42 -10.89 -18.83
C LEU A 114 -17.99 -9.49 -19.11
N PRO A 115 -18.92 -8.98 -18.29
CA PRO A 115 -19.45 -7.64 -18.45
C PRO A 115 -18.41 -6.59 -18.04
N ASP A 116 -18.53 -5.40 -18.63
CA ASP A 116 -17.80 -4.23 -18.14
C ASP A 116 -18.27 -3.89 -16.73
N SER A 117 -17.32 -3.63 -15.82
CA SER A 117 -17.62 -3.35 -14.43
C SER A 117 -16.58 -2.41 -13.81
N PRO A 118 -17.00 -1.41 -12.99
CA PRO A 118 -16.07 -0.55 -12.27
C PRO A 118 -15.18 -1.34 -11.29
N TRP A 119 -15.63 -2.53 -10.90
CA TRP A 119 -14.94 -3.43 -9.98
C TRP A 119 -13.82 -4.24 -10.63
N LEU A 120 -13.66 -4.15 -11.96
CA LEU A 120 -12.59 -4.80 -12.71
C LEU A 120 -11.44 -3.85 -13.09
N THR A 121 -11.45 -2.60 -12.61
CA THR A 121 -10.44 -1.58 -12.93
C THR A 121 -9.08 -1.89 -12.31
N ASP A 122 -8.02 -1.28 -12.85
CA ASP A 122 -6.65 -1.41 -12.30
C ASP A 122 -6.55 -0.89 -10.86
N ALA A 123 -7.34 0.12 -10.52
CA ALA A 123 -7.41 0.67 -9.16
C ALA A 123 -7.96 -0.35 -8.16
N VAL A 124 -8.93 -1.19 -8.55
CA VAL A 124 -9.51 -2.25 -7.70
C VAL A 124 -8.64 -3.50 -7.68
N LEU A 125 -8.04 -3.86 -8.83
CA LEU A 125 -7.23 -5.07 -8.96
C LEU A 125 -5.74 -4.85 -8.66
N GLY A 126 -5.35 -3.66 -8.19
CA GLY A 126 -3.95 -3.30 -7.88
C GLY A 126 -3.34 -4.08 -6.71
N GLY A 127 -4.16 -4.57 -5.77
CA GLY A 127 -3.70 -5.27 -4.57
C GLY A 127 -3.27 -4.34 -3.43
N ILE A 128 -3.34 -4.85 -2.20
CA ILE A 128 -3.00 -4.13 -0.96
C ILE A 128 -1.74 -4.70 -0.28
N GLY A 129 -1.44 -5.98 -0.47
CA GLY A 129 -0.31 -6.63 0.17
C GLY A 129 0.00 -8.00 -0.44
N SER A 130 1.15 -8.56 -0.10
CA SER A 130 1.53 -9.87 -0.63
C SER A 130 0.68 -10.99 -0.03
N GLY A 131 0.11 -11.84 -0.88
CA GLY A 131 -0.50 -13.10 -0.44
C GLY A 131 0.55 -14.15 -0.03
N GLY A 132 1.79 -13.99 -0.47
CA GLY A 132 2.88 -14.95 -0.24
C GLY A 132 2.77 -16.23 -1.07
N PRO A 133 3.83 -17.07 -1.07
CA PRO A 133 3.85 -18.32 -1.84
C PRO A 133 2.75 -19.31 -1.44
N GLY A 134 2.38 -19.34 -0.15
CA GLY A 134 1.34 -20.21 0.39
C GLY A 134 0.00 -19.99 -0.30
N PHE A 135 -0.44 -18.74 -0.44
CA PHE A 135 -1.67 -18.37 -1.12
C PHE A 135 -1.64 -18.82 -2.59
N ASN A 136 -0.54 -18.54 -3.29
CA ASN A 136 -0.41 -18.88 -4.71
C ASN A 136 -0.46 -20.39 -4.97
N GLN A 137 0.18 -21.19 -4.09
CA GLN A 137 0.19 -22.65 -4.19
C GLN A 137 -1.13 -23.28 -3.74
N ASN A 138 -1.90 -22.60 -2.89
CA ASN A 138 -3.13 -23.11 -2.29
C ASN A 138 -4.40 -22.38 -2.77
N GLN A 139 -4.38 -21.71 -3.93
CA GLN A 139 -5.54 -20.96 -4.43
C GLN A 139 -6.83 -21.80 -4.45
N TRP A 140 -6.73 -23.08 -4.78
CA TRP A 140 -7.87 -24.00 -4.77
C TRP A 140 -8.46 -24.19 -3.37
N ARG A 141 -7.63 -24.24 -2.32
CA ARG A 141 -8.09 -24.31 -0.91
C ARG A 141 -8.68 -23.00 -0.44
N GLU A 142 -8.13 -21.87 -0.88
CA GLU A 142 -8.70 -20.55 -0.58
C GLU A 142 -10.08 -20.38 -1.25
N LEU A 143 -10.26 -20.85 -2.49
CA LEU A 143 -11.55 -20.90 -3.17
C LEU A 143 -12.54 -21.79 -2.40
N ALA A 144 -12.12 -23.01 -2.02
CA ALA A 144 -12.95 -23.92 -1.24
C ALA A 144 -13.37 -23.32 0.11
N PHE A 145 -12.46 -22.61 0.78
CA PHE A 145 -12.76 -21.88 2.00
C PHE A 145 -13.83 -20.82 1.79
N VAL A 146 -13.75 -20.00 0.74
CA VAL A 146 -14.79 -19.01 0.42
C VAL A 146 -16.15 -19.67 0.19
N VAL A 147 -16.21 -20.75 -0.58
CA VAL A 147 -17.46 -21.48 -0.84
C VAL A 147 -18.07 -22.00 0.46
N ASN A 148 -17.27 -22.66 1.30
CA ASN A 148 -17.72 -23.18 2.60
C ASN A 148 -18.20 -22.06 3.54
N PHE A 149 -17.43 -20.97 3.62
CA PHE A 149 -17.75 -19.78 4.40
C PHE A 149 -19.11 -19.19 3.98
N VAL A 150 -19.34 -18.95 2.69
CA VAL A 150 -20.60 -18.34 2.25
C VAL A 150 -21.77 -19.30 2.42
N ILE A 151 -21.58 -20.61 2.19
CA ILE A 151 -22.62 -21.60 2.47
C ILE A 151 -23.04 -21.56 3.95
N ALA A 152 -22.07 -21.57 4.87
CA ALA A 152 -22.34 -21.49 6.29
C ALA A 152 -23.02 -20.16 6.67
N PHE A 153 -22.54 -19.04 6.11
CA PHE A 153 -23.14 -17.72 6.34
C PHE A 153 -24.62 -17.69 5.91
N ARG A 154 -24.93 -18.30 4.75
CA ARG A 154 -26.30 -18.36 4.22
C ARG A 154 -27.25 -19.15 5.10
N GLN A 155 -26.75 -20.09 5.90
CA GLN A 155 -27.58 -20.89 6.80
C GLN A 155 -28.00 -20.13 8.06
N LEU A 156 -27.38 -18.97 8.34
CA LEU A 156 -27.69 -18.19 9.52
C LEU A 156 -29.06 -17.49 9.42
N PRO A 157 -29.77 -17.33 10.56
CA PRO A 157 -30.90 -16.42 10.64
C PRO A 157 -30.49 -14.99 10.23
N LYS A 158 -31.39 -14.27 9.56
CA LYS A 158 -31.11 -12.92 9.02
C LYS A 158 -30.56 -11.95 10.07
N ASP A 159 -31.07 -11.99 11.30
CA ASP A 159 -30.61 -11.10 12.37
C ASP A 159 -29.21 -11.47 12.87
N GLN A 160 -28.86 -12.76 12.88
CA GLN A 160 -27.51 -13.20 13.22
C GLN A 160 -26.52 -12.83 12.11
N ALA A 161 -26.89 -13.02 10.83
CA ALA A 161 -26.09 -12.61 9.70
C ALA A 161 -25.77 -11.10 9.74
N ARG A 162 -26.77 -10.25 10.04
CA ARG A 162 -26.58 -8.79 10.20
C ARG A 162 -25.64 -8.45 11.35
N ARG A 163 -25.78 -9.11 12.51
CA ARG A 163 -24.88 -8.90 13.65
C ARG A 163 -23.44 -9.25 13.32
N LEU A 164 -23.21 -10.41 12.71
CA LEU A 164 -21.86 -10.85 12.34
C LEU A 164 -21.18 -9.88 11.37
N VAL A 165 -21.89 -9.36 10.37
CA VAL A 165 -21.30 -8.41 9.42
C VAL A 165 -21.04 -7.03 10.07
N GLY A 166 -21.66 -6.74 11.21
CA GLY A 166 -21.46 -5.51 11.98
C GLY A 166 -20.43 -5.60 13.11
N ASP A 167 -20.06 -6.81 13.56
CA ASP A 167 -19.11 -7.02 14.66
C ASP A 167 -17.84 -7.75 14.16
N PRO A 168 -16.68 -7.06 14.10
CA PRO A 168 -15.44 -7.65 13.59
C PRO A 168 -14.96 -8.89 14.36
N TRP A 169 -15.13 -8.91 15.69
CA TRP A 169 -14.62 -9.98 16.53
C TRP A 169 -15.58 -11.15 16.65
N GLU A 170 -16.89 -10.89 16.61
CA GLU A 170 -17.91 -11.95 16.48
C GLU A 170 -17.75 -12.66 15.13
N PHE A 171 -17.51 -11.91 14.04
CA PHE A 171 -17.23 -12.48 12.73
C PHE A 171 -15.99 -13.38 12.77
N ASP A 172 -14.92 -12.92 13.41
CA ASP A 172 -13.66 -13.67 13.47
C ASP A 172 -13.75 -14.97 14.28
N GLU A 173 -14.45 -14.94 15.40
CA GLU A 173 -14.75 -16.15 16.19
C GLU A 173 -15.67 -17.11 15.42
N TRP A 174 -16.66 -16.58 14.69
CA TRP A 174 -17.58 -17.40 13.92
C TRP A 174 -16.87 -18.14 12.76
N LEU A 175 -15.83 -17.55 12.15
CA LEU A 175 -15.04 -18.22 11.10
C LEU A 175 -14.40 -19.53 11.56
N LYS A 176 -14.26 -19.78 12.87
CA LYS A 176 -13.74 -21.04 13.43
C LYS A 176 -14.59 -22.26 13.11
N LEU A 177 -15.85 -22.04 12.73
CA LEU A 177 -16.77 -23.08 12.30
C LEU A 177 -16.50 -23.55 10.85
N ILE A 178 -15.70 -22.81 10.09
CA ILE A 178 -15.43 -23.10 8.69
C ILE A 178 -14.24 -24.07 8.59
N PRO A 179 -14.32 -25.13 7.76
CA PRO A 179 -13.18 -26.02 7.54
C PRO A 179 -11.90 -25.28 7.12
N ASP A 180 -10.76 -25.74 7.63
CA ASP A 180 -9.42 -25.18 7.38
C ASP A 180 -9.21 -23.71 7.81
N TRP A 181 -10.13 -23.10 8.56
CA TRP A 181 -10.09 -21.65 8.90
C TRP A 181 -8.74 -21.17 9.42
N GLU A 182 -8.04 -21.97 10.22
CA GLU A 182 -6.79 -21.56 10.85
C GLU A 182 -5.60 -21.49 9.88
N ALA A 183 -5.67 -22.27 8.80
CA ALA A 183 -4.59 -22.47 7.84
C ALA A 183 -4.72 -21.54 6.62
N ARG A 184 -5.88 -20.94 6.40
CA ARG A 184 -6.18 -20.14 5.21
C ARG A 184 -5.64 -18.72 5.32
N GLN A 185 -4.86 -18.30 4.33
CA GLN A 185 -4.40 -16.92 4.27
C GLN A 185 -5.52 -15.96 3.88
N PHE A 186 -6.48 -16.42 3.06
CA PHE A 186 -7.60 -15.58 2.66
C PHE A 186 -8.50 -15.20 3.84
N ARG A 187 -8.54 -15.98 4.92
CA ARG A 187 -9.21 -15.57 6.19
C ARG A 187 -8.75 -14.18 6.63
N HIS A 188 -7.43 -13.96 6.67
CA HIS A 188 -6.86 -12.69 7.12
C HIS A 188 -7.11 -11.56 6.11
N MET A 189 -7.11 -11.88 4.82
CA MET A 189 -7.48 -10.94 3.77
C MET A 189 -8.95 -10.50 3.92
N LEU A 190 -9.86 -11.44 4.11
CA LEU A 190 -11.28 -11.21 4.30
C LEU A 190 -11.55 -10.29 5.50
N LEU A 191 -10.91 -10.57 6.64
CA LEU A 191 -11.05 -9.75 7.86
C LEU A 191 -10.57 -8.32 7.63
N PHE A 192 -9.41 -8.14 6.98
CA PHE A 192 -8.92 -6.81 6.63
C PHE A 192 -9.86 -6.08 5.64
N LEU A 193 -10.35 -6.78 4.62
CA LEU A 193 -11.24 -6.20 3.61
C LEU A 193 -12.57 -5.73 4.22
N LEU A 194 -13.14 -6.50 5.15
CA LEU A 194 -14.43 -6.17 5.79
C LEU A 194 -14.28 -5.22 6.98
N PHE A 195 -13.18 -5.33 7.72
CA PHE A 195 -12.96 -4.63 8.98
C PHE A 195 -11.53 -4.04 9.05
N PRO A 196 -11.15 -3.15 8.11
CA PRO A 196 -9.79 -2.61 8.00
C PRO A 196 -9.41 -1.68 9.17
N ASP A 197 -10.37 -1.36 10.02
CA ASP A 197 -10.14 -0.57 11.22
C ASP A 197 -9.77 -1.41 12.42
N ASP A 198 -9.94 -2.73 12.38
CA ASP A 198 -9.66 -3.66 13.48
C ASP A 198 -8.58 -4.70 13.15
N PHE A 199 -8.48 -5.09 11.88
CA PHE A 199 -7.50 -6.07 11.42
C PHE A 199 -6.40 -5.43 10.59
N GLU A 200 -5.21 -6.05 10.64
CA GLU A 200 -4.03 -5.58 9.92
C GLU A 200 -3.92 -6.27 8.56
N ARG A 201 -3.34 -5.58 7.57
CA ARG A 201 -3.03 -6.17 6.26
C ARG A 201 -1.80 -7.08 6.27
N ILE A 202 -1.68 -7.93 7.29
CA ILE A 202 -0.61 -8.92 7.48
C ILE A 202 -1.22 -10.31 7.32
N PHE A 203 -1.14 -10.86 6.12
CA PHE A 203 -1.86 -12.10 5.77
C PHE A 203 -1.06 -13.38 6.04
N GLY A 204 0.26 -13.29 6.17
CA GLY A 204 1.13 -14.43 6.42
C GLY A 204 1.34 -14.67 7.92
N GLN A 205 1.23 -15.93 8.36
CA GLN A 205 1.42 -16.30 9.77
C GLN A 205 2.81 -15.95 10.30
N ARG A 206 3.86 -16.13 9.48
CA ARG A 206 5.23 -15.78 9.87
C ARG A 206 5.35 -14.30 10.26
N ASP A 207 4.87 -13.41 9.40
CA ASP A 207 4.98 -11.96 9.61
C ASP A 207 4.16 -11.52 10.83
N ARG A 208 2.94 -12.06 11.00
CA ARG A 208 2.10 -11.81 12.18
C ARG A 208 2.83 -12.12 13.48
N ARG A 209 3.50 -13.28 13.53
CA ARG A 209 4.29 -13.72 14.70
C ARG A 209 5.52 -12.84 14.92
N THR A 210 6.28 -12.53 13.88
CA THR A 210 7.48 -11.68 13.99
C THR A 210 7.13 -10.28 14.49
N VAL A 211 6.06 -9.67 13.96
CA VAL A 211 5.57 -8.35 14.41
C VAL A 211 5.23 -8.37 15.90
N LEU A 212 4.51 -9.39 16.38
CA LEU A 212 4.18 -9.51 17.80
C LEU A 212 5.40 -9.74 18.69
N GLN A 213 6.40 -10.46 18.19
CA GLN A 213 7.66 -10.65 18.92
C GLN A 213 8.43 -9.32 19.06
N VAL A 214 8.52 -8.54 17.98
CA VAL A 214 9.32 -7.31 17.94
C VAL A 214 8.62 -6.14 18.64
N PHE A 215 7.33 -5.95 18.39
CA PHE A 215 6.60 -4.78 18.92
C PHE A 215 5.70 -5.09 20.09
N GLY A 216 5.15 -6.32 20.15
CA GLY A 216 4.30 -6.74 21.26
C GLY A 216 5.08 -7.17 22.49
N GLY A 217 6.40 -7.39 22.38
CA GLY A 217 7.24 -7.91 23.46
C GLY A 217 6.80 -9.30 23.95
N ILE A 218 6.05 -10.05 23.12
CA ILE A 218 5.49 -11.35 23.50
C ILE A 218 6.53 -12.43 23.22
N GLU A 219 6.76 -13.31 24.20
CA GLU A 219 7.69 -14.44 24.03
C GLU A 219 7.27 -15.38 22.89
N ALA A 220 8.25 -15.84 22.11
CA ALA A 220 8.02 -16.70 20.95
C ALA A 220 7.26 -17.99 21.28
N ARG A 221 7.47 -18.56 22.48
CA ARG A 221 6.74 -19.74 22.96
C ARG A 221 5.25 -19.45 23.11
N ARG A 222 4.90 -18.29 23.68
CA ARG A 222 3.51 -17.87 23.86
C ARG A 222 2.87 -17.56 22.51
N ILE A 223 3.58 -16.88 21.62
CA ILE A 223 3.10 -16.58 20.26
C ILE A 223 2.79 -17.87 19.48
N THR A 224 3.65 -18.89 19.59
CA THR A 224 3.46 -20.18 18.90
C THR A 224 2.19 -20.91 19.37
N ALA A 225 1.81 -20.73 20.63
CA ALA A 225 0.60 -21.32 21.20
C ALA A 225 -0.69 -20.55 20.85
N MET A 226 -0.58 -19.33 20.31
CA MET A 226 -1.76 -18.53 19.94
C MET A 226 -2.39 -19.06 18.65
N ASN A 227 -3.72 -19.18 18.69
CA ASN A 227 -4.52 -19.37 17.50
C ASN A 227 -4.64 -18.05 16.69
N PRO A 228 -5.15 -18.10 15.45
CA PRO A 228 -5.25 -16.91 14.60
C PRO A 228 -6.05 -15.73 15.19
N VAL A 229 -7.14 -15.98 15.92
CA VAL A 229 -7.95 -14.93 16.57
C VAL A 229 -7.13 -14.24 17.68
N GLU A 230 -6.42 -15.02 18.49
CA GLU A 230 -5.56 -14.51 19.55
C GLU A 230 -4.43 -13.64 18.97
N LEU A 231 -3.85 -14.06 17.83
CA LEU A 231 -2.88 -13.26 17.09
C LEU A 231 -3.49 -11.94 16.59
N ASP A 232 -4.71 -11.96 16.03
CA ASP A 232 -5.39 -10.74 15.55
C ASP A 232 -5.66 -9.76 16.71
N ARG A 233 -6.12 -10.25 17.86
CA ARG A 233 -6.33 -9.43 19.07
C ARG A 233 -5.01 -8.83 19.58
N ALA A 234 -3.93 -9.62 19.60
CA ALA A 234 -2.62 -9.15 19.99
C ALA A 234 -2.08 -8.09 19.02
N LEU A 235 -2.28 -8.28 17.70
CA LEU A 235 -1.85 -7.31 16.69
C LEU A 235 -2.60 -5.99 16.83
N ARG A 236 -3.91 -6.05 17.08
CA ARG A 236 -4.76 -4.88 17.39
C ARG A 236 -4.27 -4.13 18.62
N HIS A 237 -3.92 -4.85 19.68
CA HIS A 237 -3.38 -4.24 20.90
C HIS A 237 -2.04 -3.54 20.63
N THR A 238 -1.10 -4.27 20.01
CA THR A 238 0.21 -3.73 19.59
C THR A 238 0.05 -2.49 18.72
N ARG A 239 -0.88 -2.49 17.77
CA ARG A 239 -1.19 -1.34 16.94
C ARG A 239 -1.55 -0.10 17.76
N ARG A 240 -2.47 -0.23 18.73
CA ARG A 240 -2.90 0.89 19.58
C ARG A 240 -1.76 1.45 20.43
N MET A 241 -0.87 0.58 20.92
CA MET A 241 0.34 1.03 21.62
C MET A 241 1.24 1.86 20.70
N LEU A 242 1.52 1.36 19.49
CA LEU A 242 2.34 2.07 18.50
C LEU A 242 1.70 3.40 18.06
N GLU A 243 0.38 3.45 17.86
CA GLU A 243 -0.30 4.71 17.51
C GLU A 243 -0.16 5.76 18.62
N THR A 244 -0.13 5.33 19.87
CA THR A 244 0.12 6.21 21.03
C THR A 244 1.59 6.65 21.08
N GLU A 245 2.53 5.72 20.91
CA GLU A 245 3.98 5.98 20.90
C GLU A 245 4.39 6.99 19.82
N TYR A 246 3.86 6.83 18.60
CA TYR A 246 4.20 7.69 17.46
C TYR A 246 3.26 8.90 17.31
N GLY A 247 2.22 9.03 18.14
CA GLY A 247 1.25 10.12 18.07
C GLY A 247 0.48 10.20 16.75
N THR A 248 0.33 9.09 16.03
CA THR A 248 -0.34 9.06 14.72
C THR A 248 -1.06 7.74 14.50
N THR A 249 -2.20 7.81 13.81
CA THR A 249 -2.95 6.63 13.37
C THR A 249 -2.55 6.17 11.97
N GLN A 250 -1.66 6.89 11.29
CA GLN A 250 -1.14 6.58 9.95
C GLN A 250 0.14 5.75 10.06
N LEU A 251 0.01 4.57 10.68
CA LEU A 251 1.08 3.59 10.74
C LEU A 251 0.75 2.41 9.84
N ASP A 252 1.76 1.66 9.46
CA ASP A 252 1.63 0.40 8.76
C ASP A 252 2.90 -0.42 9.00
N TYR A 253 2.77 -1.71 9.30
CA TYR A 253 3.92 -2.54 9.63
C TYR A 253 4.89 -2.73 8.45
N TYR A 254 4.43 -2.59 7.21
CA TYR A 254 5.27 -2.67 6.00
C TYR A 254 5.71 -1.31 5.46
N VAL A 255 5.55 -0.23 6.22
CA VAL A 255 5.99 1.12 5.84
C VAL A 255 6.91 1.68 6.94
N PRO A 256 7.91 2.52 6.61
CA PRO A 256 8.66 3.24 7.61
C PRO A 256 7.75 4.07 8.54
N PRO A 257 8.09 4.18 9.83
CA PRO A 257 9.32 3.70 10.47
C PRO A 257 9.24 2.25 10.98
N LEU A 258 8.09 1.58 10.89
CA LEU A 258 7.90 0.28 11.53
C LEU A 258 8.64 -0.84 10.80
N VAL A 259 8.56 -0.89 9.46
CA VAL A 259 9.14 -1.98 8.66
C VAL A 259 10.62 -2.23 8.99
N ASP A 260 11.38 -1.16 9.21
CA ASP A 260 12.82 -1.19 9.51
C ASP A 260 13.15 -1.93 10.81
N ARG A 261 12.20 -1.98 11.75
CA ARG A 261 12.42 -2.56 13.09
C ARG A 261 12.23 -4.08 13.14
N TRP A 262 11.39 -4.66 12.30
CA TRP A 262 11.04 -6.09 12.38
C TRP A 262 11.32 -6.88 11.12
N LYS A 263 11.27 -6.21 9.96
CA LYS A 263 11.62 -6.81 8.69
C LYS A 263 13.07 -6.43 8.41
N GLN A 264 13.97 -6.97 9.22
CA GLN A 264 15.38 -6.96 8.90
C GLN A 264 15.55 -7.84 7.67
N ILE A 265 15.42 -7.22 6.49
CA ILE A 265 16.11 -7.72 5.32
C ILE A 265 17.56 -7.83 5.78
N ASP A 266 18.21 -8.97 5.54
CA ASP A 266 19.66 -9.00 5.60
C ASP A 266 20.16 -8.15 4.42
N PHE A 267 19.99 -6.84 4.57
CA PHE A 267 20.26 -5.86 3.54
C PHE A 267 21.74 -5.92 3.22
N GLY A 268 22.59 -6.20 4.22
CA GLY A 268 23.99 -6.51 4.03
C GLY A 268 24.20 -7.63 3.02
N ARG A 269 23.58 -8.80 3.22
CA ARG A 269 23.66 -9.92 2.28
C ARG A 269 23.07 -9.60 0.92
N VAL A 270 21.88 -9.01 0.85
CA VAL A 270 21.23 -8.66 -0.43
C VAL A 270 22.06 -7.65 -1.20
N ALA A 271 22.47 -6.56 -0.56
CA ALA A 271 23.34 -5.54 -1.15
C ALA A 271 24.68 -6.11 -1.61
N SER A 272 25.26 -7.04 -0.85
CA SER A 272 26.53 -7.70 -1.23
C SER A 272 26.38 -8.65 -2.42
N ALA A 273 25.19 -9.20 -2.66
CA ALA A 273 24.92 -10.11 -3.77
C ALA A 273 24.59 -9.36 -5.08
N ILE A 274 24.10 -8.12 -4.99
CA ILE A 274 23.78 -7.32 -6.18
C ILE A 274 25.08 -6.85 -6.85
N THR A 275 25.12 -6.99 -8.18
CA THR A 275 26.23 -6.57 -9.04
C THR A 275 25.71 -5.57 -10.06
N ALA A 276 26.62 -4.89 -10.77
CA ALA A 276 26.23 -3.99 -11.85
C ALA A 276 25.46 -4.72 -12.97
N ASP A 277 25.75 -6.00 -13.22
CA ASP A 277 25.04 -6.80 -14.23
C ASP A 277 23.60 -7.10 -13.81
N HIS A 278 23.37 -7.37 -12.52
CA HIS A 278 22.01 -7.50 -11.98
C HIS A 278 21.20 -6.21 -12.15
N VAL A 279 21.85 -5.05 -11.96
CA VAL A 279 21.21 -3.75 -12.16
C VAL A 279 20.90 -3.52 -13.64
N ARG A 280 21.84 -3.78 -14.56
CA ARG A 280 21.59 -3.64 -16.01
C ARG A 280 20.46 -4.55 -16.50
N ALA A 281 20.44 -5.81 -16.05
CA ALA A 281 19.34 -6.73 -16.36
C ALA A 281 17.98 -6.20 -15.85
N ALA A 282 17.96 -5.56 -14.68
CA ALA A 282 16.76 -4.89 -14.18
C ALA A 282 16.33 -3.71 -15.06
N LEU A 283 17.27 -2.91 -15.58
CA LEU A 283 16.96 -1.82 -16.51
C LEU A 283 16.35 -2.35 -17.82
N GLU A 284 16.91 -3.45 -18.37
CA GLU A 284 16.37 -4.12 -19.57
C GLU A 284 14.97 -4.67 -19.34
N GLU A 285 14.69 -5.22 -18.16
CA GLU A 285 13.34 -5.67 -17.79
C GLU A 285 12.37 -4.49 -17.74
N ILE A 286 12.76 -3.37 -17.12
CA ILE A 286 11.93 -2.16 -17.08
C ILE A 286 11.72 -1.56 -18.47
N ASP A 287 12.74 -1.59 -19.34
CA ASP A 287 12.62 -1.14 -20.74
C ASP A 287 11.63 -2.00 -21.53
N ARG A 288 11.59 -3.30 -21.27
CA ARG A 288 10.71 -4.26 -21.94
C ARG A 288 9.27 -4.17 -21.44
N ASP A 289 9.09 -4.12 -20.13
CA ASP A 289 7.79 -4.29 -19.48
C ASP A 289 7.16 -2.96 -19.06
N GLY A 290 7.94 -1.88 -19.09
CA GLY A 290 7.56 -0.55 -18.64
C GLY A 290 7.59 -0.41 -17.12
N THR A 291 7.45 0.83 -16.65
CA THR A 291 7.35 1.13 -15.22
C THR A 291 5.88 1.13 -14.77
N PRO A 292 5.47 0.27 -13.82
CA PRO A 292 4.12 0.32 -13.25
C PRO A 292 3.81 1.70 -12.63
N PRO A 293 2.58 2.23 -12.74
CA PRO A 293 2.23 3.53 -12.13
C PRO A 293 2.55 3.61 -10.64
N SER A 294 2.38 2.51 -9.90
CA SER A 294 2.65 2.41 -8.48
C SER A 294 4.14 2.27 -8.12
N ALA A 295 5.02 2.16 -9.12
CA ALA A 295 6.46 2.06 -8.97
C ALA A 295 7.19 3.30 -9.52
N GLN A 296 6.45 4.33 -9.96
CA GLN A 296 7.02 5.59 -10.42
C GLN A 296 7.78 6.28 -9.28
N SER A 297 8.95 6.82 -9.60
CA SER A 297 9.74 7.63 -8.67
C SER A 297 9.10 9.00 -8.47
N THR A 298 9.16 9.51 -7.25
CA THR A 298 8.59 10.82 -6.88
C THR A 298 9.62 11.94 -6.81
N GLY A 299 10.85 11.67 -6.35
CA GLY A 299 11.88 12.71 -6.17
C GLY A 299 13.20 12.48 -6.91
N TYR A 300 13.58 11.22 -7.12
CA TYR A 300 14.89 10.83 -7.65
C TYR A 300 14.74 9.71 -8.67
N ASP A 301 15.56 9.76 -9.72
CA ASP A 301 15.70 8.73 -10.74
C ASP A 301 17.11 8.18 -10.75
N LEU A 302 17.23 6.91 -11.11
CA LEU A 302 18.47 6.38 -11.64
C LEU A 302 18.58 6.78 -13.11
N VAL A 303 19.71 7.33 -13.51
CA VAL A 303 20.00 7.76 -14.87
C VAL A 303 21.05 6.83 -15.48
N GLU A 304 20.70 6.22 -16.61
CA GLU A 304 21.62 5.37 -17.37
C GLU A 304 21.35 5.61 -18.87
N ALA A 305 22.40 5.86 -19.66
CA ALA A 305 22.31 6.08 -21.11
C ALA A 305 21.23 7.10 -21.54
N GLY A 306 21.02 8.17 -20.74
CA GLY A 306 20.03 9.21 -21.00
C GLY A 306 18.58 8.84 -20.66
N ARG A 307 18.33 7.64 -20.12
CA ARG A 307 17.02 7.18 -19.64
C ARG A 307 16.92 7.32 -18.12
N ARG A 308 15.70 7.42 -17.60
CA ARG A 308 15.38 7.61 -16.18
C ARG A 308 14.55 6.45 -15.66
N TYR A 309 14.95 5.90 -14.52
CA TYR A 309 14.36 4.71 -13.92
C TYR A 309 14.04 4.94 -12.44
N PRO A 310 12.95 4.39 -11.90
CA PRO A 310 12.68 4.48 -10.47
C PRO A 310 13.67 3.64 -9.65
N PRO A 311 14.48 4.24 -8.76
CA PRO A 311 15.58 3.51 -8.09
C PRO A 311 15.12 2.32 -7.24
N LYS A 312 13.98 2.45 -6.56
CA LYS A 312 13.40 1.35 -5.76
C LYS A 312 12.97 0.17 -6.62
N LEU A 313 12.44 0.43 -7.81
CA LEU A 313 12.03 -0.62 -8.74
C LEU A 313 13.25 -1.36 -9.27
N VAL A 314 14.27 -0.60 -9.71
CA VAL A 314 15.54 -1.15 -10.19
C VAL A 314 16.18 -2.04 -9.12
N PHE A 315 16.30 -1.54 -7.89
CA PHE A 315 16.89 -2.31 -6.79
C PHE A 315 16.10 -3.59 -6.49
N SER A 316 14.76 -3.51 -6.50
CA SER A 316 13.89 -4.66 -6.23
C SER A 316 14.05 -5.78 -7.26
N ILE A 317 14.14 -5.44 -8.56
CA ILE A 317 14.34 -6.41 -9.64
C ILE A 317 15.78 -6.97 -9.59
N ALA A 318 16.78 -6.11 -9.36
CA ALA A 318 18.17 -6.53 -9.24
C ALA A 318 18.38 -7.49 -8.05
N ALA A 319 17.72 -7.23 -6.92
CA ALA A 319 17.74 -8.11 -5.75
C ALA A 319 17.12 -9.47 -6.05
N LYS A 320 16.03 -9.51 -6.83
CA LYS A 320 15.39 -10.74 -7.30
C LYS A 320 16.32 -11.55 -8.20
N ALA A 321 16.99 -10.88 -9.15
CA ALA A 321 17.98 -11.53 -10.01
C ALA A 321 19.15 -12.11 -9.20
N ALA A 322 19.65 -11.38 -8.21
CA ALA A 322 20.81 -11.78 -7.42
C ALA A 322 20.54 -12.93 -6.42
N THR A 323 19.33 -13.00 -5.88
CA THR A 323 19.01 -13.91 -4.76
C THR A 323 17.99 -14.99 -5.11
N GLY A 324 17.33 -14.87 -6.26
CA GLY A 324 16.15 -15.67 -6.62
C GLY A 324 14.89 -15.33 -5.81
N GLN A 325 14.97 -14.39 -4.87
CA GLN A 325 13.85 -14.01 -4.00
C GLN A 325 13.25 -12.68 -4.47
N GLU A 326 11.94 -12.66 -4.67
CA GLU A 326 11.22 -11.42 -4.95
C GLU A 326 11.09 -10.57 -3.68
N PHE A 327 11.55 -9.32 -3.75
CA PHE A 327 11.41 -8.34 -2.68
C PHE A 327 10.30 -7.34 -3.01
N ASP A 328 9.54 -6.93 -2.02
CA ASP A 328 8.60 -5.83 -2.18
C ASP A 328 9.38 -4.51 -2.13
N ARG A 329 9.22 -3.66 -3.14
CA ARG A 329 9.86 -2.35 -3.24
C ARG A 329 9.58 -1.44 -2.02
N ASN A 330 8.45 -1.64 -1.35
CA ASN A 330 8.06 -0.88 -0.16
C ASN A 330 8.92 -1.21 1.07
N LEU A 331 9.69 -2.30 1.01
CA LEU A 331 10.67 -2.64 2.04
C LEU A 331 11.91 -1.75 1.97
N PHE A 332 12.07 -0.95 0.91
CA PHE A 332 13.19 -0.04 0.75
C PHE A 332 12.73 1.42 0.94
N SER A 333 13.42 2.14 1.82
CA SER A 333 13.22 3.57 2.00
C SER A 333 13.67 4.35 0.75
N GLY A 334 13.03 5.49 0.50
CA GLY A 334 13.36 6.38 -0.62
C GLY A 334 14.27 7.53 -0.17
N GLY A 335 14.92 8.19 -1.14
CA GLY A 335 15.81 9.33 -0.90
C GLY A 335 17.29 8.95 -1.02
N VAL A 336 18.14 9.94 -1.30
CA VAL A 336 19.60 9.75 -1.54
C VAL A 336 20.33 9.09 -0.38
N ASP A 337 19.87 9.27 0.85
CA ASP A 337 20.49 8.66 2.02
C ASP A 337 20.06 7.20 2.26
N SER A 338 19.12 6.68 1.48
CA SER A 338 18.58 5.34 1.69
C SER A 338 19.61 4.26 1.32
N GLN A 339 19.50 3.11 1.97
CA GLN A 339 20.48 2.03 1.79
C GLN A 339 20.47 1.50 0.34
N ALA A 340 19.31 1.42 -0.30
CA ALA A 340 19.18 0.97 -1.68
C ALA A 340 19.88 1.91 -2.67
N PHE A 341 19.77 3.22 -2.45
CA PHE A 341 20.37 4.24 -3.33
C PHE A 341 21.89 4.20 -3.23
N LYS A 342 22.43 4.13 -2.01
CA LYS A 342 23.87 4.00 -1.76
C LYS A 342 24.48 2.78 -2.43
N VAL A 343 23.75 1.67 -2.53
CA VAL A 343 24.23 0.47 -3.25
C VAL A 343 24.29 0.72 -4.75
N LEU A 344 23.26 1.31 -5.34
CA LEU A 344 23.24 1.64 -6.78
C LEU A 344 24.38 2.61 -7.15
N GLU A 345 24.58 3.66 -6.33
CA GLU A 345 25.68 4.61 -6.51
C GLU A 345 27.05 3.94 -6.37
N LYS A 346 27.23 3.07 -5.37
CA LYS A 346 28.47 2.29 -5.18
C LYS A 346 28.77 1.36 -6.36
N LEU A 347 27.73 0.88 -7.05
CA LEU A 347 27.85 0.05 -8.25
C LEU A 347 28.07 0.88 -9.53
N GLY A 348 28.13 2.21 -9.43
CA GLY A 348 28.48 3.12 -10.53
C GLY A 348 27.29 3.73 -11.27
N PHE A 349 26.07 3.59 -10.76
CA PHE A 349 24.87 4.17 -11.39
C PHE A 349 24.60 5.57 -10.83
N GLU A 350 24.26 6.51 -11.71
CA GLU A 350 23.95 7.89 -11.33
C GLU A 350 22.53 7.98 -10.77
N ILE A 351 22.37 8.57 -9.59
CA ILE A 351 21.06 8.99 -9.07
C ILE A 351 20.90 10.49 -9.26
N ALA A 352 19.97 10.90 -10.13
CA ALA A 352 19.66 12.30 -10.39
C ALA A 352 18.32 12.70 -9.76
N THR A 353 18.28 13.88 -9.17
CA THR A 353 17.01 14.52 -8.78
C THR A 353 16.15 14.76 -10.02
N LYS A 354 14.84 14.53 -9.92
CA LYS A 354 13.90 15.03 -10.92
C LYS A 354 13.88 16.55 -10.86
N ASP A 355 13.89 17.22 -12.00
CA ASP A 355 13.67 18.67 -12.04
C ASP A 355 12.19 18.99 -11.83
N LEU A 356 11.76 18.94 -10.58
CA LEU A 356 10.36 19.12 -10.18
C LEU A 356 10.07 20.53 -9.68
N ILE A 357 11.06 21.43 -9.63
CA ILE A 357 10.84 22.74 -9.04
C ILE A 357 9.84 23.55 -9.86
N THR A 358 9.99 23.59 -11.19
CA THR A 358 9.09 24.30 -12.10
C THR A 358 7.65 23.79 -12.00
N PRO A 359 7.35 22.48 -12.15
CA PRO A 359 5.98 22.00 -12.00
C PRO A 359 5.43 22.15 -10.57
N LEU A 360 6.27 22.06 -9.54
CA LEU A 360 5.86 22.27 -8.14
C LEU A 360 5.45 23.72 -7.88
N ILE A 361 6.24 24.68 -8.35
CA ILE A 361 5.93 26.12 -8.24
C ILE A 361 4.71 26.46 -9.09
N ALA A 362 4.59 25.92 -10.31
CA ALA A 362 3.42 26.14 -11.16
C ALA A 362 2.13 25.64 -10.48
N LYS A 363 2.16 24.43 -9.90
CA LYS A 363 1.05 23.89 -9.12
C LYS A 363 0.68 24.79 -7.94
N PHE A 364 1.69 25.25 -7.18
CA PHE A 364 1.51 26.17 -6.06
C PHE A 364 0.82 27.47 -6.48
N LEU A 365 1.29 28.09 -7.56
CA LEU A 365 0.75 29.36 -8.05
C LEU A 365 -0.70 29.22 -8.52
N GLU A 366 -1.03 28.15 -9.25
CA GLU A 366 -2.41 27.90 -9.68
C GLU A 366 -3.37 27.69 -8.51
N GLN A 367 -2.95 26.91 -7.51
CA GLN A 367 -3.76 26.70 -6.32
C GLN A 367 -3.92 27.98 -5.48
N ALA A 368 -2.86 28.78 -5.35
CA ALA A 368 -2.89 30.06 -4.65
C ALA A 368 -3.84 31.08 -5.32
N LYS A 369 -3.92 31.08 -6.66
CA LYS A 369 -4.87 31.91 -7.42
C LYS A 369 -6.31 31.48 -7.21
N GLY A 370 -6.56 30.17 -7.15
CA GLY A 370 -7.91 29.60 -6.99
C GLY A 370 -8.58 29.98 -5.66
N GLY A 371 -7.80 30.12 -4.58
CA GLY A 371 -8.26 30.72 -3.32
C GLY A 371 -9.30 29.93 -2.51
N THR A 372 -9.68 28.73 -2.97
CA THR A 372 -10.69 27.86 -2.31
C THR A 372 -10.11 26.54 -1.82
N ASP A 373 -9.02 26.07 -2.42
CA ASP A 373 -8.38 24.80 -2.06
C ASP A 373 -7.22 25.01 -1.09
N LEU A 374 -7.43 24.66 0.18
CA LEU A 374 -6.42 24.76 1.23
C LEU A 374 -5.58 23.48 1.39
N ALA A 375 -5.82 22.46 0.57
CA ALA A 375 -5.16 21.16 0.72
C ALA A 375 -3.69 21.22 0.32
N VAL A 376 -2.81 20.78 1.20
CA VAL A 376 -1.37 20.66 0.93
C VAL A 376 -0.95 19.22 0.59
N ARG A 377 -1.91 18.27 0.62
CA ARG A 377 -1.66 16.88 0.26
C ARG A 377 -1.34 16.79 -1.24
N GLY A 378 -0.22 16.16 -1.57
CA GLY A 378 0.28 16.03 -2.94
C GLY A 378 1.29 17.10 -3.37
N TYR A 379 1.75 17.96 -2.46
CA TYR A 379 3.05 18.64 -2.62
C TYR A 379 4.16 17.70 -2.16
N LEU A 380 5.38 17.89 -2.70
CA LEU A 380 6.55 17.18 -2.21
C LEU A 380 6.78 17.50 -0.73
N GLU A 381 7.26 16.52 0.05
CA GLU A 381 7.66 16.73 1.44
C GLU A 381 9.12 17.17 1.55
N GLU A 382 9.95 16.81 0.57
CA GLU A 382 11.37 17.16 0.49
C GLU A 382 11.78 17.38 -0.98
N TYR A 383 12.67 18.35 -1.25
CA TYR A 383 13.26 18.60 -2.56
C TYR A 383 14.74 18.99 -2.39
N ARG A 384 15.65 18.25 -3.04
CA ARG A 384 17.12 18.46 -2.94
C ARG A 384 17.63 18.54 -1.49
N GLY A 385 17.14 17.67 -0.61
CA GLY A 385 17.53 17.64 0.80
C GLY A 385 16.89 18.75 1.66
N LEU A 386 16.00 19.57 1.10
CA LEU A 386 15.28 20.63 1.81
C LEU A 386 13.85 20.18 2.08
N GLN A 387 13.37 20.34 3.32
CA GLN A 387 11.97 20.14 3.66
C GLN A 387 11.10 21.15 2.91
N VAL A 388 10.10 20.67 2.20
CA VAL A 388 9.13 21.50 1.50
C VAL A 388 7.93 21.72 2.39
N ARG A 389 7.59 22.97 2.65
CA ARG A 389 6.42 23.38 3.43
C ARG A 389 5.57 24.30 2.59
N VAL A 390 4.26 24.06 2.56
CA VAL A 390 3.29 24.83 1.79
C VAL A 390 2.14 25.23 2.70
N SER A 391 1.60 26.43 2.52
CA SER A 391 0.36 26.83 3.18
C SER A 391 -0.46 27.76 2.30
N PHE A 392 -1.76 27.50 2.29
CA PHE A 392 -2.79 28.34 1.70
C PHE A 392 -3.72 28.95 2.76
N GLY A 393 -3.44 28.74 4.06
CA GLY A 393 -4.31 29.13 5.18
C GLY A 393 -4.90 27.93 5.94
N LYS A 394 -5.48 28.20 7.13
CA LYS A 394 -6.11 27.20 8.00
C LYS A 394 -7.55 27.62 8.27
N GLY A 395 -8.52 26.85 7.79
CA GLY A 395 -9.94 27.17 7.87
C GLY A 395 -10.40 28.15 6.77
N ASN A 396 -9.73 29.30 6.67
CA ASN A 396 -9.94 30.27 5.58
C ASN A 396 -8.66 30.42 4.75
N ALA A 397 -8.82 30.87 3.50
CA ALA A 397 -7.70 31.22 2.63
C ALA A 397 -6.81 32.30 3.28
N ALA A 398 -5.50 32.05 3.27
CA ALA A 398 -4.50 32.98 3.74
C ALA A 398 -4.44 34.19 2.81
N ARG A 399 -4.23 35.36 3.41
CA ARG A 399 -3.99 36.58 2.65
C ARG A 399 -2.73 36.49 1.79
N VAL A 400 -1.75 35.70 2.21
CA VAL A 400 -0.53 35.37 1.46
C VAL A 400 -0.31 33.87 1.56
N SER A 401 -0.45 33.18 0.43
CA SER A 401 -0.08 31.77 0.33
C SER A 401 1.43 31.65 0.15
N TRP A 402 2.05 30.59 0.68
CA TRP A 402 3.51 30.44 0.61
C TRP A 402 3.95 28.99 0.38
N ILE A 403 5.10 28.87 -0.27
CA ILE A 403 5.91 27.64 -0.37
C ILE A 403 7.35 27.95 0.09
N ALA A 404 7.89 27.09 0.95
CA ALA A 404 9.21 27.24 1.56
C ALA A 404 10.03 25.96 1.45
N PHE A 405 11.33 26.12 1.26
CA PHE A 405 12.32 25.04 1.23
C PHE A 405 13.30 25.24 2.40
N LEU A 406 13.24 24.36 3.40
CA LEU A 406 13.91 24.51 4.70
C LEU A 406 15.04 23.48 4.86
N GLY A 407 16.21 23.90 5.36
CA GLY A 407 17.29 22.98 5.72
C GLY A 407 17.01 22.22 7.03
N ARG A 408 17.67 21.06 7.24
CA ARG A 408 17.64 20.32 8.52
C ARG A 408 18.50 21.06 9.57
N LYS A 409 17.98 21.31 10.78
CA LYS A 409 18.80 21.76 11.94
C LYS A 409 19.69 20.60 12.41
N SER A 410 20.89 20.93 12.90
CA SER A 410 21.93 19.96 13.29
C SER A 410 21.58 19.03 14.47
N ASP A 411 20.51 19.28 15.23
CA ASP A 411 20.18 18.53 16.46
C ASP A 411 18.75 17.95 16.49
N GLY A 412 18.15 17.65 15.34
CA GLY A 412 16.88 16.89 15.28
C GLY A 412 15.61 17.66 15.68
N ALA A 413 15.69 18.97 15.93
CA ALA A 413 14.52 19.84 16.09
C ALA A 413 14.09 20.46 14.74
N GLU A 414 12.79 20.63 14.49
CA GLU A 414 12.28 21.32 13.31
C GLU A 414 12.85 22.76 13.20
N GLY A 415 13.21 23.17 11.98
CA GLY A 415 13.52 24.57 11.67
C GLY A 415 12.34 25.45 12.04
N ASP A 416 12.59 26.62 12.65
CA ASP A 416 11.50 27.56 12.92
C ASP A 416 10.87 28.02 11.60
N LEU A 417 9.54 27.94 11.51
CA LEU A 417 8.80 28.44 10.35
C LEU A 417 9.14 29.93 10.13
N PRO A 418 9.43 30.37 8.90
CA PRO A 418 9.74 31.77 8.64
C PRO A 418 8.58 32.67 9.08
N ARG A 419 8.88 33.67 9.91
CA ARG A 419 7.92 34.74 10.23
C ARG A 419 7.83 35.69 9.04
N PHE A 420 6.71 35.64 8.35
CA PHE A 420 6.43 36.47 7.18
C PHE A 420 6.35 37.97 7.57
N PRO A 421 7.08 38.86 6.89
CA PRO A 421 6.84 40.30 6.97
C PRO A 421 5.42 40.63 6.53
N SER A 422 4.86 41.75 7.01
CA SER A 422 3.59 42.28 6.51
C SER A 422 3.73 42.68 5.03
N PHE A 423 3.11 41.93 4.12
CA PHE A 423 3.09 42.20 2.68
C PHE A 423 2.05 43.27 2.31
N GLN A 424 2.36 44.11 1.31
CA GLN A 424 1.45 45.12 0.77
C GLN A 424 0.25 44.47 0.05
N ARG A 425 -0.83 45.23 -0.16
CA ARG A 425 -2.18 44.76 -0.55
C ARG A 425 -2.28 43.98 -1.87
N GLU A 426 -1.22 43.90 -2.68
CA GLU A 426 -1.27 43.39 -4.05
C GLU A 426 -0.67 41.99 -4.24
N GLU A 427 0.12 41.46 -3.30
CA GLU A 427 0.76 40.14 -3.44
C GLU A 427 -0.07 39.01 -2.81
N ARG A 428 -0.54 38.06 -3.64
CA ARG A 428 -1.35 36.90 -3.21
C ARG A 428 -0.55 35.62 -2.95
N ALA A 429 0.69 35.52 -3.45
CA ALA A 429 1.53 34.32 -3.32
C ALA A 429 3.04 34.67 -3.26
N SER A 430 3.83 33.90 -2.51
CA SER A 430 5.29 34.06 -2.43
C SER A 430 6.04 32.72 -2.36
N ALA A 431 7.17 32.61 -3.06
CA ALA A 431 8.10 31.47 -2.98
C ALA A 431 9.42 31.91 -2.32
N LEU A 432 9.89 31.17 -1.32
CA LEU A 432 11.05 31.55 -0.51
C LEU A 432 12.04 30.39 -0.32
N LEU A 433 13.34 30.72 -0.47
CA LEU A 433 14.45 29.80 -0.23
C LEU A 433 15.21 30.26 1.04
N TRP A 434 15.42 29.36 2.02
CA TRP A 434 16.21 29.65 3.22
C TRP A 434 17.48 28.80 3.25
N ARG A 435 18.64 29.43 3.43
CA ARG A 435 19.95 28.77 3.56
C ARG A 435 20.75 29.46 4.67
N GLU A 436 21.13 28.73 5.71
CA GLU A 436 21.98 29.26 6.79
C GLU A 436 23.45 29.36 6.32
N ARG A 437 24.14 30.47 6.63
CA ARG A 437 25.59 30.62 6.43
C ARG A 437 26.34 30.18 7.69
N ASN A 438 27.20 29.18 7.57
CA ASN A 438 28.23 28.87 8.56
C ASN A 438 29.47 29.74 8.28
N GLU A 439 29.83 30.67 9.17
CA GLU A 439 31.21 30.89 9.66
C GLU A 439 31.30 31.97 10.75
N PRO A 440 32.25 31.86 11.72
CA PRO A 440 32.37 32.78 12.85
C PRO A 440 33.46 33.83 12.60
N THR A 441 33.15 35.13 12.71
CA THR A 441 34.20 36.16 12.77
C THR A 441 33.97 37.14 13.92
N ARG A 442 34.94 37.13 14.85
CA ARG A 442 35.10 38.04 15.98
C ARG A 442 35.16 39.51 15.52
N ALA A 443 34.45 40.41 16.20
CA ALA A 443 34.87 41.81 16.33
C ALA A 443 34.35 42.50 17.61
N ARG A 444 35.21 43.39 18.12
CA ARG A 444 35.25 44.08 19.41
C ARG A 444 34.05 44.97 19.79
N LEU A 445 33.93 45.14 21.10
CA LEU A 445 33.14 46.15 21.82
C LEU A 445 33.35 47.59 21.29
N GLY A 446 32.24 48.28 21.05
CA GLY A 446 32.12 49.73 20.92
C GLY A 446 30.68 50.15 21.18
N ARG A 447 30.44 51.00 22.19
CA ARG A 447 29.11 51.47 22.61
C ARG A 447 28.50 52.42 21.58
N HIS A 448 27.24 52.21 21.19
CA HIS A 448 26.13 53.15 21.39
C HIS A 448 24.79 52.66 20.79
N SER A 449 23.77 52.69 21.65
CA SER A 449 22.32 52.90 21.42
C SER A 449 21.63 52.35 20.16
N GLY A 450 20.84 51.29 20.37
CA GLY A 450 19.44 51.16 19.92
C GLY A 450 19.15 51.05 18.42
N ARG A 451 18.97 49.82 17.91
CA ARG A 451 18.00 49.46 16.83
C ARG A 451 17.87 47.94 16.67
N ALA A 452 16.74 47.54 16.07
CA ALA A 452 16.13 46.21 15.95
C ALA A 452 17.07 45.03 15.61
N PRO A 453 16.71 43.77 15.99
CA PRO A 453 17.50 42.60 15.61
C PRO A 453 17.35 42.30 14.12
N HIS A 454 18.50 41.97 13.52
CA HIS A 454 18.75 41.69 12.11
C HIS A 454 17.76 40.69 11.46
N ARG A 455 17.31 41.03 10.25
CA ARG A 455 16.64 40.15 9.29
C ARG A 455 17.64 39.78 8.21
N ASP A 456 18.23 38.60 8.24
CA ASP A 456 19.06 38.11 7.13
C ASP A 456 18.79 36.61 6.91
N GLY A 457 18.33 36.24 5.71
CA GLY A 457 18.15 34.84 5.29
C GLY A 457 17.03 34.53 4.28
N LEU A 458 16.17 35.48 3.91
CA LEU A 458 15.12 35.27 2.91
C LEU A 458 15.60 35.71 1.52
N VAL A 459 15.78 34.76 0.59
CA VAL A 459 15.93 35.07 -0.83
C VAL A 459 14.55 35.02 -1.48
N ARG A 460 14.08 36.19 -1.95
CA ARG A 460 12.87 36.33 -2.75
C ARG A 460 13.17 35.79 -4.15
N ILE A 461 12.40 34.80 -4.60
CA ILE A 461 12.35 34.44 -6.02
C ILE A 461 11.18 35.23 -6.60
N GLU A 462 11.48 36.32 -7.31
CA GLU A 462 10.48 37.00 -8.13
C GLU A 462 10.24 36.13 -9.38
N VAL A 463 8.98 35.77 -9.65
CA VAL A 463 8.53 35.06 -10.85
C VAL A 463 7.68 36.00 -11.67
#